data_AF-A0A6N8VKH7-F1
#
_entry.id   AF-A0A6N8VKH7-F1
#
_cell.length_a   1.000
_cell.length_b   1.000
_cell.length_c   1.000
_cell.angle_alpha   90.00
_cell.angle_beta   90.00
_cell.angle_gamma   90.00
#
_symmetry.space_group_name_H-M   'P 1'
#
loop_
_entity.id
_entity.type
_entity.pdbx_description
1 polymer ?
#
loop_
_entity_poly.entity_id
_entity_poly.type
_entity_poly.pdbx_seq_one_letter_code
_entity_poly.pdbx_strand_id
1 'polypeptide(L)' 'FNLKHYHGLIIIKHTEDVFSVYGNNKEILVAEKEHVVAGQEIARLSDAPDDTKLYFEVRQGGRPLKALNYLPKLKISHR' A
#
# COMPACT_ATOMS: atom_id res chain seq x y z
N PHE A 1 7.71 2.15 -15.01
CA PHE A 1 7.17 1.55 -13.77
C PHE A 1 7.24 0.04 -13.97
N ASN A 2 8.19 -0.67 -13.36
CA ASN A 2 8.35 -2.10 -13.60
C ASN A 2 7.71 -2.88 -12.46
N LEU A 3 6.46 -3.30 -12.68
CA LEU A 3 5.63 -4.07 -11.72
C LEU A 3 6.13 -5.50 -11.52
N LYS A 4 7.12 -5.97 -12.31
CA LYS A 4 7.54 -7.37 -12.36
C LYS A 4 8.21 -7.91 -11.09
N HIS A 5 8.53 -7.07 -10.11
CA HIS A 5 9.19 -7.48 -8.87
C HIS A 5 8.27 -7.45 -7.63
N TYR A 6 6.97 -7.16 -7.79
CA TYR A 6 6.04 -7.09 -6.67
C TYR A 6 4.93 -8.13 -6.81
N HIS A 7 4.69 -8.88 -5.73
CA HIS A 7 3.58 -9.84 -5.62
C HIS A 7 2.45 -9.28 -4.74
N GLY A 8 1.22 -9.73 -5.00
CA GLY A 8 0.04 -9.34 -4.21
C GLY A 8 -0.21 -7.82 -4.23
N LEU A 9 -0.21 -7.19 -5.40
CA LEU A 9 -0.37 -5.74 -5.51
C LEU A 9 -1.82 -5.27 -5.29
N ILE A 10 -1.98 -4.23 -4.49
CA ILE A 10 -3.22 -3.45 -4.39
C ILE A 10 -2.92 -2.00 -4.76
N ILE A 11 -3.74 -1.42 -5.64
CA ILE A 11 -3.71 -0.01 -6.00
C ILE A 11 -5.03 0.62 -5.56
N ILE A 12 -4.95 1.57 -4.63
CA ILE A 12 -6.11 2.37 -4.21
C ILE A 12 -6.04 3.72 -4.92
N LYS A 13 -7.08 4.03 -5.71
CA LYS A 13 -7.31 5.35 -6.29
C LYS A 13 -7.99 6.24 -5.26
N HIS A 14 -7.34 7.32 -4.86
CA HIS A 14 -7.91 8.31 -3.92
C HIS A 14 -8.60 9.45 -4.66
N THR A 15 -8.02 9.88 -5.77
CA THR A 15 -8.53 10.91 -6.68
C THR A 15 -8.20 10.51 -8.12
N GLU A 16 -8.54 11.35 -9.11
CA GLU A 16 -8.13 11.12 -10.50
C GLU A 16 -6.61 11.08 -10.70
N ASP A 17 -5.86 11.79 -9.88
CA ASP A 17 -4.42 11.96 -10.01
C ASP A 17 -3.59 11.29 -8.91
N VAL A 18 -4.20 10.88 -7.78
CA VAL A 18 -3.50 10.30 -6.61
C VAL A 18 -3.86 8.84 -6.40
N PHE A 19 -2.83 8.01 -6.28
CA PHE A 19 -2.93 6.57 -6.02
C PHE A 19 -1.94 6.15 -4.94
N SER A 20 -2.33 5.19 -4.09
CA SER A 20 -1.40 4.47 -3.22
C SER A 20 -1.25 3.02 -3.67
N VAL A 21 -0.02 2.51 -3.63
CA VAL A 21 0.33 1.14 -4.00
C VAL A 21 0.78 0.39 -2.74
N TYR A 22 0.26 -0.81 -2.56
CA TYR A 22 0.63 -1.76 -1.50
C TYR A 22 1.11 -3.04 -2.17
N GLY A 23 2.31 -3.51 -1.83
CA GLY A 23 2.89 -4.73 -2.39
C GLY A 23 3.46 -5.63 -1.30
N ASN A 24 3.82 -6.86 -1.70
CA ASN A 24 4.25 -7.96 -0.84
C ASN A 24 3.12 -8.46 0.09
N ASN A 25 1.88 -8.42 -0.41
CA ASN A 25 0.73 -8.98 0.30
C ASN A 25 0.64 -10.49 0.05
N LYS A 26 0.46 -11.26 1.13
CA LYS A 26 0.21 -12.71 1.11
C LYS A 26 -1.24 -13.03 0.75
N GLU A 27 -2.16 -12.20 1.21
CA GLU A 27 -3.60 -12.35 0.99
C GLU A 27 -4.20 -10.99 0.66
N ILE A 28 -5.03 -10.94 -0.39
CA ILE A 28 -5.82 -9.75 -0.76
C ILE A 28 -7.24 -9.97 -0.23
N LEU A 29 -7.74 -9.01 0.54
CA LEU A 29 -9.04 -9.09 1.23
C LEU A 29 -10.15 -8.28 0.55
N VAL A 30 -9.82 -7.58 -0.53
CA VAL A 30 -10.73 -6.71 -1.29
C VAL A 30 -10.79 -7.11 -2.75
N ALA A 31 -11.92 -6.88 -3.39
CA ALA A 31 -12.12 -7.14 -4.81
C ALA A 31 -11.67 -5.96 -5.69
N GLU A 32 -11.44 -6.23 -6.97
CA GLU A 32 -11.22 -5.16 -7.95
C GLU A 32 -12.43 -4.22 -7.99
N LYS A 33 -12.17 -2.90 -8.02
CA LYS A 33 -13.18 -1.82 -8.01
C LYS A 33 -14.02 -1.72 -6.73
N GLU A 34 -13.69 -2.46 -5.69
CA GLU A 34 -14.32 -2.31 -4.39
C GLU A 34 -14.04 -0.91 -3.82
N HIS A 35 -15.07 -0.28 -3.27
CA HIS A 35 -14.93 0.99 -2.58
C HIS A 35 -14.47 0.74 -1.13
N VAL A 36 -13.30 1.25 -0.77
CA VAL A 36 -12.69 1.07 0.55
C VAL A 36 -12.64 2.38 1.33
N VAL A 37 -12.61 2.29 2.66
CA VAL A 37 -12.52 3.46 3.55
C VAL A 37 -11.22 3.46 4.36
N ALA A 38 -10.82 4.64 4.85
CA ALA A 38 -9.64 4.75 5.70
C ALA A 38 -9.77 3.86 6.95
N GLY A 39 -8.74 3.05 7.21
CA GLY A 39 -8.71 2.09 8.34
C GLY A 39 -9.29 0.71 8.02
N GLN A 40 -9.88 0.51 6.83
CA GLN A 40 -10.30 -0.82 6.38
C GLN A 40 -9.09 -1.72 6.12
N GLU A 41 -9.18 -2.98 6.55
CA GLU A 41 -8.20 -4.01 6.21
C GLU A 41 -8.37 -4.40 4.74
N ILE A 42 -7.31 -4.27 3.95
CA ILE A 42 -7.33 -4.55 2.50
C ILE A 42 -6.50 -5.78 2.12
N ALA A 43 -5.56 -6.17 2.98
CA ALA A 43 -4.63 -7.27 2.74
C ALA A 43 -3.94 -7.71 4.02
N ARG A 44 -3.34 -8.90 3.97
CA ARG A 44 -2.40 -9.40 4.98
C ARG A 44 -1.00 -9.52 4.39
N LEU A 45 0.00 -9.08 5.15
CA LEU A 45 1.40 -9.19 4.79
C LEU A 45 1.90 -10.63 4.86
N SER A 46 2.97 -10.91 4.13
CA SER A 46 3.72 -12.15 4.30
C SER A 46 4.45 -12.17 5.65
N ASP A 47 4.48 -13.35 6.26
CA ASP A 47 5.26 -13.71 7.45
C ASP A 47 6.64 -14.27 7.09
N ALA A 48 6.95 -14.40 5.80
CA ALA A 48 8.24 -14.89 5.35
C ALA A 48 9.37 -13.85 5.60
N PRO A 49 10.53 -14.25 6.16
CA PRO A 49 11.60 -13.34 6.59
C PRO A 49 12.09 -12.36 5.51
N ASP A 50 12.09 -12.76 4.25
CA ASP A 50 12.53 -11.94 3.11
C ASP A 50 11.43 -11.04 2.52
N ASP A 51 10.16 -11.35 2.80
CA ASP A 51 8.95 -10.67 2.29
C ASP A 51 8.12 -9.97 3.38
N THR A 52 8.63 -9.89 4.61
CA THR A 52 7.92 -9.27 5.75
C THR A 52 7.78 -7.73 5.59
N LYS A 53 8.47 -7.14 4.61
CA LYS A 53 8.47 -5.70 4.40
C LYS A 53 7.31 -5.29 3.49
N LEU A 54 6.40 -4.48 4.05
CA LEU A 54 5.41 -3.76 3.27
C LEU A 54 6.10 -2.87 2.23
N TYR A 55 5.78 -3.08 0.95
CA TYR A 55 6.03 -2.07 -0.07
C TYR A 55 4.89 -1.07 -0.06
N PHE A 56 5.20 0.21 0.15
CA PHE A 56 4.23 1.30 0.16
C PHE A 56 4.74 2.48 -0.67
N GLU A 57 3.94 2.92 -1.64
CA GLU A 57 4.22 4.09 -2.47
C GLU A 57 2.97 4.94 -2.67
N VAL A 58 3.12 6.26 -2.64
CA VAL A 58 2.08 7.21 -3.09
C VAL A 58 2.54 7.81 -4.41
N ARG A 59 1.63 7.90 -5.37
CA ARG A 59 1.90 8.45 -6.71
C ARG A 59 0.92 9.56 -7.01
N GLN A 60 1.42 10.65 -7.59
CA GLN A 60 0.61 11.74 -8.12
C GLN A 60 1.00 12.02 -9.57
N GLY A 61 0.02 12.06 -10.48
CA GLY A 61 0.28 12.28 -11.91
C GLY A 61 1.29 11.27 -12.49
N GLY A 62 1.28 10.04 -11.98
CA GLY A 62 2.21 8.97 -12.36
C GLY A 62 3.62 9.06 -11.75
N ARG A 63 3.95 10.11 -10.99
CA ARG A 63 5.25 10.28 -10.34
C ARG A 63 5.20 9.82 -8.88
N PRO A 64 6.22 9.10 -8.38
CA PRO A 64 6.28 8.74 -6.97
C PRO A 64 6.45 10.00 -6.11
N LEU A 65 5.66 10.09 -5.05
CA LEU A 65 5.77 11.11 -4.02
C LEU A 65 6.51 10.57 -2.80
N LYS A 66 7.01 11.48 -1.96
CA LYS A 66 7.62 11.11 -0.68
C LYS A 66 6.54 10.55 0.26
N ALA A 67 6.46 9.23 0.34
CA ALA A 67 5.44 8.49 1.09
C ALA A 67 5.35 8.88 2.58
N LEU A 68 6.48 9.26 3.20
CA LEU A 68 6.53 9.72 4.60
C LEU A 68 5.62 10.93 4.89
N ASN A 69 5.25 11.72 3.88
CA ASN A 69 4.34 12.85 4.05
C ASN A 69 2.87 12.41 4.22
N TYR A 70 2.54 11.17 3.83
CA TYR A 70 1.19 10.61 3.84
C TYR A 70 0.99 9.53 4.91
N LEU A 71 2.07 9.13 5.58
CA LEU A 71 1.96 8.24 6.73
C LEU A 71 1.53 9.07 7.95
N PRO A 72 0.68 8.50 8.84
CA PRO A 72 0.44 9.11 10.13
C PRO A 72 1.80 9.34 10.80
N LYS A 73 2.01 10.53 11.38
CA LYS A 73 3.19 10.78 12.22
C LYS A 73 3.28 9.61 13.19
N LEU A 74 4.36 8.84 13.11
CA LEU A 74 4.58 7.67 13.95
C LEU A 74 4.38 8.12 15.41
N LYS A 75 3.22 7.79 15.99
CA LYS A 75 3.09 7.78 17.43
C LYS A 75 3.92 6.58 17.84
N ILE A 76 5.18 6.82 18.20
CA ILE A 76 6.02 5.80 18.82
C ILE A 76 5.34 5.49 20.15
N SER A 77 4.46 4.49 20.13
CA SER A 77 3.89 3.91 21.33
C SER A 77 5.04 3.18 22.01
N HIS A 78 5.70 3.85 22.95
CA HIS A 78 6.53 3.15 23.93
C HIS A 78 5.57 2.24 24.70
N ARG A 79 5.58 0.95 24.36
CA ARG A 79 5.15 -0.09 25.30
C ARG A 79 6.36 -0.52 26.10
#